data_AF-A0A5C8LVY0-F1
#
_entry.id   AF-A0A5C8LVY0-F1
#
_cell.length_a   1.000
_cell.length_b   1.000
_cell.length_c   1.000
_cell.angle_alpha   90.00
_cell.angle_beta   90.00
_cell.angle_gamma   90.00
#
_symmetry.space_group_name_H-M   'P 1'
#
loop_
_entity.id
_entity.type
_entity.pdbx_description
1 polymer ?
#
loop_
_entity_poly.entity_id
_entity_poly.type
_entity_poly.pdbx_seq_one_letter_code
_entity_poly.pdbx_strand_id
1 'polypeptide(L)'
;MGELKDFYHRYLTGELDLSENFGKTWSKEDDDILYDMIDLAYTCRQIADELKRHPTSVAIRLVKYFDDETLHKLLAEDMYDVPVRELVDWR
;
A
#
# COMPACT_ATOMS: atom_id res chain seq x y z
N MET A 1 -8.23 -22.58 -8.16
CA MET A 1 -8.85 -23.46 -7.12
C MET A 1 -7.86 -23.87 -6.03
N GLY A 2 -6.54 -23.98 -6.28
CA GLY A 2 -5.54 -24.26 -5.23
C GLY A 2 -5.22 -23.07 -4.33
N GLU A 3 -5.06 -21.88 -4.91
CA GLU A 3 -4.62 -20.66 -4.18
C GLU A 3 -5.56 -20.25 -3.04
N LEU A 4 -6.87 -20.42 -3.21
CA LEU A 4 -7.84 -20.08 -2.17
C LEU A 4 -7.74 -21.04 -0.98
N LYS A 5 -7.50 -22.32 -1.25
CA LYS A 5 -7.38 -23.36 -0.21
C LYS A 5 -6.06 -23.21 0.56
N ASP A 6 -4.99 -22.83 -0.13
CA ASP A 6 -3.69 -22.52 0.47
C ASP A 6 -3.70 -21.22 1.27
N PHE A 7 -4.51 -20.24 0.87
CA PHE A 7 -4.76 -19.03 1.66
C PHE A 7 -5.47 -19.37 2.98
N TYR A 8 -6.59 -20.12 2.93
CA TYR A 8 -7.29 -20.53 4.15
C TYR A 8 -6.44 -21.43 5.04
N HIS A 9 -5.63 -22.30 4.45
CA HIS A 9 -4.69 -23.12 5.20
C HIS A 9 -3.68 -22.23 5.96
N ARG A 10 -2.97 -21.32 5.28
CA ARG A 10 -2.02 -20.39 5.90
C ARG A 10 -2.65 -19.45 6.93
N TYR A 11 -3.88 -19.01 6.68
CA TYR A 11 -4.65 -18.20 7.61
C TYR A 11 -5.00 -18.98 8.90
N LEU A 12 -5.43 -20.24 8.75
CA LEU A 12 -5.79 -21.11 9.88
C LEU A 12 -4.56 -21.62 10.64
N THR A 13 -3.42 -21.80 9.98
CA THR A 13 -2.15 -22.23 10.61
C THR A 13 -1.37 -21.07 11.24
N GLY A 14 -1.80 -19.81 11.03
CA GLY A 14 -1.10 -18.62 11.52
C GLY A 14 0.23 -18.34 10.78
N GLU A 15 0.44 -18.98 9.64
CA GLU A 15 1.63 -18.77 8.78
C GLU A 15 1.49 -17.55 7.85
N LEU A 16 0.31 -16.93 7.85
CA LEU A 16 0.05 -15.72 7.07
C LEU A 16 0.33 -14.49 7.94
N ASP A 17 1.47 -13.84 7.69
CA ASP A 17 1.79 -12.56 8.33
C ASP A 17 0.94 -11.45 7.69
N LEU A 18 -0.22 -11.22 8.29
CA LEU A 18 -1.17 -10.20 7.85
C LEU A 18 -0.91 -8.90 8.61
N SER A 19 -0.81 -7.80 7.86
CA SER A 19 -0.79 -6.45 8.44
C SER A 19 -2.00 -6.24 9.36
N GLU A 20 -1.84 -5.50 10.46
CA GLU A 20 -2.90 -5.26 11.47
C GLU A 20 -4.20 -4.70 10.85
N ASN A 21 -4.08 -3.91 9.78
CA ASN A 21 -5.20 -3.32 9.06
C ASN A 21 -5.55 -4.05 7.75
N PHE A 22 -5.18 -5.33 7.63
CA PHE A 22 -5.52 -6.14 6.46
C PHE A 22 -7.04 -6.20 6.25
N GLY A 23 -7.49 -5.84 5.04
CA GLY A 23 -8.91 -5.82 4.68
C GLY A 23 -9.74 -4.69 5.30
N LYS A 24 -9.15 -3.82 6.15
CA LYS A 24 -9.87 -2.65 6.67
C LYS A 24 -10.09 -1.61 5.57
N THR A 25 -11.27 -1.02 5.56
CA THR A 25 -11.61 0.12 4.71
C THR A 25 -10.75 1.33 5.05
N TRP A 26 -10.44 2.18 4.07
CA TRP A 26 -9.75 3.45 4.30
C TRP A 26 -10.71 4.45 4.94
N SER A 27 -10.37 4.96 6.12
CA SER A 27 -11.10 6.09 6.73
C SER A 27 -10.60 7.41 6.15
N LYS A 28 -11.31 8.50 6.46
CA LYS A 28 -10.82 9.84 6.12
C LYS A 28 -9.54 10.18 6.87
N GLU A 29 -9.41 9.73 8.13
CA GLU A 29 -8.16 9.95 8.88
C GLU A 29 -6.99 9.19 8.26
N ASP A 30 -7.21 7.96 7.78
CA ASP A 30 -6.16 7.22 7.05
C ASP A 30 -5.68 7.97 5.80
N ASP A 31 -6.61 8.61 5.08
CA ASP A 31 -6.27 9.43 3.92
C ASP A 31 -5.49 10.69 4.32
N ASP A 32 -5.93 11.39 5.37
CA ASP A 32 -5.26 12.59 5.87
C ASP A 32 -3.81 12.28 6.30
N ILE A 33 -3.61 11.18 7.03
CA ILE A 33 -2.27 10.70 7.44
C ILE A 33 -1.43 10.33 6.22
N LEU A 34 -2.03 9.67 5.22
CA LEU A 34 -1.36 9.31 3.98
C LEU A 34 -0.89 10.57 3.23
N TYR A 35 -1.66 11.66 3.22
CA TYR A 35 -1.25 12.93 2.59
C TYR A 35 -0.05 13.56 3.28
N ASP A 36 -0.09 13.67 4.60
CA ASP A 36 1.03 14.23 5.37
C ASP A 36 2.33 13.46 5.10
N MET A 37 2.26 12.13 4.95
CA MET A 37 3.43 11.31 4.65
C MET A 37 3.97 11.48 3.24
N ILE A 38 3.10 11.65 2.23
CA ILE A 38 3.54 11.95 0.87
C ILE A 38 4.29 13.29 0.84
N ASP A 39 3.77 14.31 1.53
CA ASP A 39 4.41 15.63 1.61
C ASP A 39 5.78 15.56 2.31
N LEU A 40 5.91 14.68 3.29
CA LEU A 40 7.18 14.37 3.99
C LEU A 40 8.11 13.43 3.19
N ALA A 41 7.80 13.14 1.93
CA ALA A 41 8.58 12.29 1.03
C ALA A 41 8.75 10.83 1.52
N TYR A 42 7.73 10.28 2.18
CA TYR A 42 7.74 8.87 2.58
C TYR A 42 7.63 7.94 1.38
N THR A 43 8.19 6.74 1.52
CA THR A 43 8.05 5.64 0.56
C THR A 43 6.77 4.85 0.81
N CYS A 44 6.32 4.06 -0.17
CA CYS A 44 5.15 3.17 0.01
C CYS A 44 5.33 2.20 1.18
N ARG A 45 6.54 1.67 1.41
CA ARG A 45 6.79 0.79 2.57
C ARG A 45 6.64 1.53 3.89
N GLN A 46 7.20 2.73 4.00
CA GLN A 46 7.10 3.52 5.24
C GLN A 46 5.66 3.89 5.57
N ILE A 47 4.88 4.28 4.56
CA ILE A 47 3.45 4.56 4.73
C ILE A 47 2.70 3.29 5.15
N ALA A 48 3.05 2.14 4.54
CA ALA A 48 2.45 0.85 4.87
C ALA A 48 2.74 0.42 6.31
N ASP A 49 3.98 0.60 6.77
CA ASP A 49 4.38 0.29 8.14
C ASP A 49 3.64 1.18 9.14
N GLU A 50 3.56 2.49 8.88
CA GLU A 50 2.93 3.45 9.79
C GLU A 50 1.41 3.28 9.85
N LEU A 51 0.75 3.08 8.70
CA LEU A 51 -0.67 2.75 8.63
C LEU A 51 -0.96 1.28 8.95
N LYS A 52 0.07 0.48 9.26
CA LYS A 52 0.00 -0.97 9.52
C LYS A 52 -0.82 -1.72 8.46
N ARG A 53 -0.65 -1.35 7.20
CA ARG A 53 -1.30 -1.91 6.02
C ARG A 53 -0.29 -2.64 5.14
N HIS A 54 -0.77 -3.43 4.20
CA HIS A 54 0.10 -4.01 3.18
C HIS A 54 0.55 -2.93 2.18
N PRO A 55 1.83 -2.90 1.74
CA PRO A 55 2.34 -1.93 0.76
C PRO A 55 1.52 -1.86 -0.53
N THR A 56 1.06 -3.00 -1.05
CA THR A 56 0.17 -3.04 -2.22
C THR A 56 -1.17 -2.33 -1.98
N SER A 57 -1.71 -2.36 -0.77
CA SER A 57 -2.94 -1.64 -0.44
C SER A 57 -2.73 -0.13 -0.50
N VAL A 58 -1.58 0.34 0.02
CA VAL A 58 -1.15 1.74 -0.07
C VAL A 58 -0.95 2.15 -1.52
N ALA A 59 -0.22 1.37 -2.31
CA ALA A 59 0.00 1.64 -3.74
C ALA A 59 -1.32 1.79 -4.52
N ILE A 60 -2.29 0.88 -4.31
CA ILE A 60 -3.62 0.98 -4.93
C ILE A 60 -4.35 2.25 -4.48
N ARG A 61 -4.21 2.65 -3.20
CA ARG A 61 -4.82 3.89 -2.69
C ARG A 61 -4.19 5.12 -3.34
N LEU A 62 -2.87 5.15 -3.49
CA LEU A 62 -2.14 6.23 -4.16
C LEU A 62 -2.55 6.39 -5.62
N VAL A 63 -2.65 5.28 -6.37
CA VAL A 63 -3.13 5.32 -7.76
C VAL A 63 -4.52 5.94 -7.85
N LYS A 64 -5.44 5.56 -6.96
CA LYS A 64 -6.79 6.14 -6.90
C LYS A 64 -6.79 7.61 -6.51
N TYR A 65 -5.86 8.02 -5.67
CA TYR A 65 -5.74 9.41 -5.23
C TYR A 65 -5.26 10.32 -6.35
N PHE A 66 -4.19 9.94 -7.04
CA PHE A 66 -3.63 10.72 -8.15
C PHE A 66 -4.42 10.58 -9.45
N ASP A 67 -5.38 9.64 -9.51
CA ASP A 67 -6.16 9.28 -10.71
C ASP A 67 -5.26 9.09 -11.95
N ASP A 68 -4.08 8.49 -11.73
CA ASP A 68 -3.02 8.41 -12.71
C ASP A 68 -2.71 6.94 -13.07
N GLU A 69 -3.13 6.54 -14.26
CA GLU A 69 -2.88 5.21 -14.81
C GLU A 69 -1.38 4.93 -15.03
N THR A 70 -0.55 5.96 -15.18
CA THR A 70 0.91 5.80 -15.32
C THR A 70 1.57 5.46 -14.00
N LEU A 71 1.06 6.03 -12.89
CA LEU A 71 1.50 5.71 -11.53
C LEU A 71 1.22 4.24 -11.19
N HIS A 72 0.15 3.65 -11.73
CA HIS A 72 -0.12 2.22 -11.57
C HIS A 72 0.98 1.34 -12.18
N LYS A 73 1.62 1.79 -13.27
CA LYS A 73 2.72 1.06 -13.90
C LYS A 73 4.05 1.26 -13.17
N LEU A 74 4.22 2.40 -12.51
CA LEU A 74 5.43 2.75 -11.75
C LEU A 74 5.40 2.19 -10.32
N LEU A 75 4.25 2.06 -9.68
CA LEU A 75 4.11 1.50 -8.33
C LEU A 75 4.11 -0.04 -8.33
N ALA A 76 5.16 -0.63 -8.90
CA ALA A 76 5.50 -2.03 -8.73
C ALA A 76 6.34 -2.22 -7.45
N GLU A 77 6.46 -3.47 -6.97
CA GLU A 77 7.10 -3.80 -5.68
C GLU A 77 8.55 -3.31 -5.57
N ASP A 78 9.26 -3.22 -6.69
CA ASP A 78 10.61 -2.68 -6.81
C ASP A 78 10.70 -1.18 -6.51
N MET A 79 9.59 -0.46 -6.66
CA MET A 79 9.51 0.99 -6.47
C MET A 79 8.92 1.38 -5.11
N TYR A 80 8.61 0.42 -4.24
CA TYR A 80 8.03 0.70 -2.92
C TYR A 80 9.01 1.38 -1.96
N ASP A 81 10.30 1.38 -2.29
CA ASP A 81 11.38 2.03 -1.55
C ASP A 81 11.73 3.41 -2.12
N VAL A 82 11.04 3.87 -3.16
CA VAL A 82 11.19 5.21 -3.72
C VAL A 82 10.17 6.15 -3.07
N PRO A 83 10.56 7.38 -2.67
CA PRO A 83 9.64 8.38 -2.17
C PRO A 83 8.48 8.60 -3.15
N VAL A 84 7.25 8.54 -2.65
CA VAL A 84 6.04 8.67 -3.50
C VAL A 84 6.05 10.02 -4.23
N ARG A 85 6.52 11.06 -3.56
CA ARG A 85 6.67 12.39 -4.15
C ARG A 85 7.60 12.41 -5.36
N GLU A 86 8.70 11.65 -5.35
CA GLU A 86 9.58 11.56 -6.52
C GLU A 86 8.90 10.84 -7.69
N LEU A 87 8.06 9.85 -7.43
CA LEU A 87 7.30 9.17 -8.48
C LEU A 87 6.27 10.08 -9.16
N VAL A 88 5.76 11.07 -8.42
CA VAL A 88 4.78 12.06 -8.92
C VAL A 88 5.48 13.27 -9.55
N ASP A 89 6.58 13.74 -8.95
CA ASP A 89 7.40 14.87 -9.42
C ASP A 89 8.27 14.51 -10.65
N TRP A 90 8.43 13.23 -11.00
CA TRP A 90 9.03 12.80 -12.28
C TRP A 90 8.18 13.16 -13.52
N ARG A 91 7.10 13.92 -13.33
CA ARG A 91 6.14 14.35 -14.34
C ARG A 91 6.13 15.86 -14.49
#